data_AF-A0A8C0JGP0-F1
#
_entry.id   AF-A0A8C0JGP0-F1
#
_cell.length_a   1.000
_cell.length_b   1.000
_cell.length_c   1.000
_cell.angle_alpha   90.00
_cell.angle_beta   90.00
_cell.angle_gamma   90.00
#
_symmetry.space_group_name_H-M   'P 1'
#
loop_
_entity.id
_entity.type
_entity.pdbx_description
1 polymer ?
#
loop_
_entity_poly.entity_id
_entity_poly.type
_entity_poly.pdbx_seq_one_letter_code
_entity_poly.pdbx_strand_id
1 'polypeptide(L)'
;GTLYLTATHVIFVENAPDTRKETWILHSQISTIEKQATTATGCPLLIRCKNFQLLQLIIPQERDCHDVYISLIRLKQAPLKYEELYCFSFNPKLDKEEREQGWMLIDLSEEYKRMGLPNNYWQLSDVNRDYRVCDSYPTELYVPKSATAHIIVGSSKFRSRRRFPALSYYYKDNHASICRSSQPLSGFSARCLEDEQMLQAIRKANPGSDFIYVVDTRPKLNAMANRAAGKGYENEDNYSNIKFQFIGIENIHVMRSSLQKMLEGNQGLSPSMSDFLWGLENSGWLRHIKAIMDAGIFIAKVRISL
;
A
#
# COMPACT_ATOMS: atom_id res chain seq x y z
N GLY A 1 34.95 16.20 -3.87
CA GLY A 1 34.58 15.19 -4.87
C GLY A 1 33.91 15.87 -6.05
N THR A 2 33.53 15.11 -7.06
CA THR A 2 32.84 15.60 -8.26
C THR A 2 31.39 15.13 -8.27
N LEU A 3 30.46 16.03 -8.53
CA LEU A 3 29.03 15.74 -8.68
C LEU A 3 28.69 15.60 -10.17
N TYR A 4 28.14 14.45 -10.55
CA TYR A 4 27.64 14.17 -11.89
C TYR A 4 26.12 14.08 -11.87
N LEU A 5 25.48 14.74 -12.84
CA LEU A 5 24.04 14.64 -13.09
C LEU A 5 23.83 13.90 -14.41
N THR A 6 23.08 12.81 -14.35
CA THR A 6 22.65 12.06 -15.53
C THR A 6 21.14 12.20 -15.70
N ALA A 7 20.56 11.60 -16.75
CA ALA A 7 19.11 11.57 -16.93
C ALA A 7 18.37 10.77 -15.84
N THR A 8 19.05 9.88 -15.11
CA THR A 8 18.44 8.93 -14.18
C THR A 8 18.96 9.05 -12.75
N HIS A 9 20.21 9.48 -12.57
CA HIS A 9 20.92 9.50 -11.30
C HIS A 9 21.67 10.81 -11.02
N VAL A 10 21.78 11.11 -9.74
CA VAL A 10 22.82 11.95 -9.13
C VAL A 10 23.95 11.02 -8.67
N ILE A 11 25.18 11.32 -9.07
CA ILE A 11 26.36 10.52 -8.71
C ILE A 11 27.38 11.46 -8.08
N PHE A 12 27.75 11.21 -6.83
CA PHE A 12 28.84 11.93 -6.17
C PHE A 12 30.05 11.02 -6.02
N VAL A 13 31.19 11.43 -6.58
CA VAL A 13 32.46 10.69 -6.54
C VAL A 13 33.41 11.40 -5.59
N GLU A 14 33.84 10.73 -4.53
CA GLU A 14 34.82 11.26 -3.58
C GLU A 14 36.22 11.31 -4.21
N ASN A 15 36.94 12.42 -4.01
CA ASN A 15 38.33 12.55 -4.46
C ASN A 15 39.25 12.12 -3.32
N ALA A 16 39.26 10.82 -3.02
CA ALA A 16 40.19 10.23 -2.05
C ALA A 16 41.24 9.39 -2.80
N PRO A 17 42.54 9.52 -2.45
CA PRO A 17 43.63 8.90 -3.20
C PRO A 17 43.62 7.36 -3.17
N ASP A 18 43.10 6.73 -2.11
CA ASP A 18 43.18 5.28 -1.91
C ASP A 18 41.85 4.52 -2.06
N THR A 19 40.71 5.22 -2.09
CA THR A 19 39.39 4.59 -2.27
C THR A 19 38.45 5.51 -3.08
N ARG A 20 38.07 5.07 -4.28
CA ARG A 20 37.05 5.76 -5.08
C ARG A 20 35.67 5.38 -4.55
N LYS A 21 35.17 6.16 -3.58
CA LYS A 21 33.81 5.99 -3.06
C LYS A 21 32.82 6.78 -3.89
N GLU A 22 31.78 6.09 -4.35
CA GLU A 22 30.71 6.68 -5.15
C GLU A 22 29.37 6.58 -4.42
N THR A 23 28.59 7.66 -4.45
CA THR A 23 27.24 7.71 -3.92
C THR A 23 26.26 7.94 -5.06
N TRP A 24 25.35 7.01 -5.27
CA TRP A 24 24.38 7.01 -6.37
C TRP A 24 22.97 7.20 -5.85
N ILE A 25 22.23 8.15 -6.42
CA ILE A 25 20.83 8.42 -6.07
C ILE A 25 20.01 8.50 -7.34
N LEU A 26 19.01 7.64 -7.46
CA LEU A 26 18.01 7.75 -8.52
C LEU A 26 17.16 9.00 -8.32
N HIS A 27 16.89 9.75 -9.40
CA HIS A 27 16.02 10.94 -9.31
C HIS A 27 14.63 10.62 -8.75
N SER A 28 14.12 9.41 -9.04
CA SER A 28 12.85 8.90 -8.52
C SER A 28 12.84 8.64 -7.01
N GLN A 29 14.02 8.46 -6.40
CA GLN A 29 14.19 8.35 -4.95
C GLN A 29 14.25 9.71 -4.26
N ILE A 30 14.49 10.80 -4.98
CA ILE A 30 14.52 12.12 -4.36
C ILE A 30 13.09 12.49 -3.93
N SER A 31 12.94 12.90 -2.67
CA SER A 31 11.69 13.30 -2.02
C SER A 31 11.54 14.81 -1.95
N THR A 32 12.58 15.53 -1.49
CA THR A 32 12.63 17.00 -1.46
C THR A 32 14.05 17.47 -1.74
N ILE A 33 14.16 18.69 -2.27
CA ILE A 33 15.43 19.36 -2.52
C ILE A 33 15.28 20.77 -1.97
N GLU A 34 16.21 21.22 -1.14
CA GLU A 34 16.19 22.52 -0.49
C GLU A 34 17.52 23.23 -0.73
N LYS A 35 17.47 24.39 -1.40
CA LYS A 35 18.63 25.28 -1.57
C LYS A 35 18.65 26.27 -0.42
N GLN A 36 19.68 26.22 0.41
CA GLN A 36 19.81 27.08 1.58
C GLN A 36 20.56 28.38 1.23
N ALA A 37 20.55 29.34 2.15
CA ALA A 37 21.30 30.58 1.99
C ALA A 37 22.80 30.29 1.86
N THR A 38 23.46 31.02 0.96
CA THR A 38 24.91 30.90 0.75
C THR A 38 25.67 31.27 2.02
N THR A 39 26.60 30.42 2.42
CA THR A 39 27.49 30.63 3.56
C THR A 39 28.89 30.99 3.09
N ALA A 40 29.79 31.28 4.02
CA ALA A 40 31.21 31.52 3.71
C ALA A 40 31.91 30.32 3.05
N THR A 41 31.36 29.10 3.18
CA THR A 41 31.95 27.87 2.64
C THR A 41 31.30 27.40 1.33
N GLY A 42 30.25 28.08 0.86
CA GLY A 42 29.54 27.76 -0.37
C GLY A 42 28.01 27.80 -0.21
N CYS A 43 27.30 27.33 -1.20
CA CYS A 43 25.84 27.23 -1.21
C CYS A 43 25.39 25.82 -0.80
N PRO A 44 24.72 25.63 0.36
CA PRO A 44 24.25 24.31 0.77
C PRO A 44 23.02 23.86 -0.02
N LEU A 45 23.06 22.64 -0.51
CA LEU A 45 21.97 21.96 -1.20
C LEU A 45 21.64 20.67 -0.45
N LEU A 46 20.44 20.62 0.13
CA LEU A 46 19.96 19.50 0.92
C LEU A 46 19.03 18.62 0.07
N ILE A 47 19.39 17.36 -0.11
CA ILE A 47 18.63 16.36 -0.87
C ILE A 47 18.10 15.32 0.12
N ARG A 48 16.77 15.23 0.24
CA ARG A 48 16.12 14.21 1.06
C ARG A 48 15.58 13.12 0.17
N CYS A 49 15.88 11.86 0.49
CA CYS A 49 15.45 10.71 -0.29
C CYS A 49 14.28 9.97 0.38
N LYS A 50 13.50 9.25 -0.42
CA LYS A 50 12.35 8.43 0.03
C LYS A 50 12.77 7.22 0.88
N ASN A 51 14.05 6.86 0.84
CA ASN A 51 14.69 5.83 1.68
C ASN A 51 15.30 6.42 2.97
N PHE A 52 14.91 7.64 3.35
CA PHE A 52 15.34 8.33 4.57
C PHE A 52 16.80 8.80 4.57
N GLN A 53 17.52 8.65 3.46
CA GLN A 53 18.86 9.24 3.33
C GLN A 53 18.76 10.75 3.17
N LEU A 54 19.64 11.45 3.89
CA LEU A 54 19.82 12.90 3.82
C LEU A 54 21.22 13.18 3.28
N LEU A 55 21.30 13.93 2.20
CA LEU A 55 22.57 14.38 1.64
C LEU A 55 22.63 15.89 1.67
N GLN A 56 23.69 16.42 2.25
CA GLN A 56 23.99 17.85 2.23
C GLN A 56 25.24 18.06 1.39
N LEU A 57 25.05 18.70 0.23
CA LEU A 57 26.13 19.08 -0.66
C LEU A 57 26.45 20.56 -0.45
N ILE A 58 27.73 20.90 -0.29
CA ILE A 58 28.16 22.31 -0.26
C ILE A 58 28.77 22.61 -1.62
N ILE A 59 28.06 23.38 -2.44
CA ILE A 59 28.50 23.72 -3.80
C ILE A 59 29.23 25.07 -3.73
N PRO A 60 30.49 25.17 -4.19
CA PRO A 60 31.30 26.38 -3.98
C PRO A 60 30.70 27.67 -4.56
N GLN A 61 30.11 27.59 -5.76
CA GLN A 61 29.51 28.75 -6.44
C GLN A 61 27.98 28.70 -6.34
N GLU A 62 27.36 29.83 -6.02
CA GLU A 62 25.90 29.95 -5.94
C GLU A 62 25.23 29.67 -7.29
N ARG A 63 25.83 30.14 -8.39
CA ARG A 63 25.35 29.91 -9.75
C ARG A 63 25.26 28.43 -10.09
N ASP A 64 26.34 27.68 -9.86
CA ASP A 64 26.37 26.23 -10.09
C ASP A 64 25.34 25.52 -9.21
N CYS A 65 25.19 25.96 -7.95
CA CYS A 65 24.21 25.41 -7.04
C CYS A 65 22.77 25.63 -7.55
N HIS A 66 22.49 26.81 -8.08
CA HIS A 66 21.21 27.13 -8.69
C HIS A 66 20.92 26.26 -9.92
N ASP A 67 21.91 26.09 -10.81
CA ASP A 67 21.78 25.26 -12.02
C ASP A 67 21.55 23.77 -11.67
N VAL A 68 22.28 23.25 -10.68
CA VAL A 68 22.07 21.91 -10.13
C VAL A 68 20.67 21.78 -9.53
N TYR A 69 20.26 22.73 -8.69
CA TYR A 69 18.94 22.74 -8.05
C TYR A 69 17.80 22.68 -9.08
N ILE A 70 17.81 23.57 -10.08
CA ILE A 70 16.77 23.59 -11.13
C ILE A 70 16.79 22.30 -11.94
N SER A 71 17.97 21.78 -12.27
CA SER A 71 18.10 20.51 -13.01
C SER A 71 17.50 19.35 -12.22
N LEU A 72 17.80 19.23 -10.93
CA LEU A 72 17.26 18.18 -10.07
C LEU A 72 15.75 18.32 -9.87
N ILE A 73 15.23 19.55 -9.72
CA ILE A 73 13.78 19.80 -9.64
C ILE A 73 13.08 19.31 -10.90
N ARG A 74 13.67 19.50 -12.09
CA ARG A 74 13.13 18.99 -13.35
C ARG A 74 13.24 17.46 -13.45
N LEU A 75 14.41 16.90 -13.15
CA LEU A 75 14.70 15.46 -13.32
C LEU A 75 13.98 14.56 -12.31
N LYS A 76 13.66 15.08 -11.13
CA LYS A 76 12.88 14.38 -10.10
C LYS A 76 11.38 14.27 -10.44
N GLN A 77 10.86 15.16 -11.29
CA GLN A 77 9.44 15.17 -11.60
C GLN A 77 9.00 13.81 -12.15
N ALA A 78 7.81 13.38 -11.73
CA ALA A 78 7.23 12.17 -12.28
C ALA A 78 7.07 12.36 -13.79
N PRO A 79 7.51 11.40 -14.62
CA PRO A 79 7.35 11.53 -16.06
C PRO A 79 5.88 11.65 -16.46
N LEU A 80 5.60 12.35 -17.56
CA LEU A 80 4.23 12.57 -18.04
C LEU A 80 3.67 11.31 -18.70
N LYS A 81 4.55 10.46 -19.21
CA LYS A 81 4.24 9.20 -19.88
C LYS A 81 4.90 8.02 -19.16
N TYR A 82 4.27 6.85 -19.20
CA TYR A 82 4.83 5.67 -18.55
C TYR A 82 6.18 5.26 -19.16
N GLU A 83 6.33 5.39 -20.48
CA GLU A 83 7.52 4.98 -21.25
C GLU A 83 8.78 5.77 -20.85
N GLU A 84 8.60 6.93 -20.21
CA GLU A 84 9.68 7.77 -19.71
C GLU A 84 10.21 7.29 -18.33
N LEU A 85 9.53 6.34 -17.68
CA LEU A 85 10.01 5.75 -16.43
C LEU A 85 11.28 4.92 -16.68
N TYR A 86 12.20 4.96 -15.72
CA TYR A 86 13.48 4.24 -15.81
C TYR A 86 13.32 2.75 -16.11
N CYS A 87 12.25 2.09 -15.63
CA CYS A 87 12.02 0.67 -15.89
C CYS A 87 11.82 0.32 -17.38
N PHE A 88 11.46 1.28 -18.24
CA PHE A 88 11.33 1.06 -19.69
C PHE A 88 12.63 1.28 -20.45
N SER A 89 13.54 2.10 -19.93
CA SER A 89 14.88 2.30 -20.51
C SER A 89 15.95 1.38 -19.91
N PHE A 90 15.67 0.81 -18.73
CA PHE A 90 16.56 -0.11 -18.05
C PHE A 90 16.67 -1.43 -18.81
N ASN A 91 17.88 -1.74 -19.27
CA ASN A 91 18.23 -3.04 -19.83
C ASN A 91 19.17 -3.76 -18.86
N PRO A 92 18.69 -4.77 -18.12
CA PRO A 92 19.52 -5.52 -17.18
C PRO A 92 20.56 -6.42 -17.85
N LYS A 93 20.62 -6.48 -19.19
CA LYS A 93 21.45 -7.42 -19.98
C LYS A 93 21.15 -8.89 -19.69
N LEU A 94 19.96 -9.17 -19.16
CA LEU A 94 19.41 -10.52 -19.08
C LEU A 94 18.92 -10.94 -20.46
N ASP A 95 19.02 -12.24 -20.74
CA ASP A 95 18.39 -12.76 -21.94
C ASP A 95 16.86 -12.71 -21.83
N LYS A 96 16.18 -12.98 -22.94
CA LYS A 96 14.72 -12.90 -23.00
C LYS A 96 14.06 -13.96 -22.10
N GLU A 97 14.67 -15.14 -21.99
CA GLU A 97 14.12 -16.28 -21.25
C GLU A 97 14.20 -16.03 -19.74
N GLU A 98 15.33 -15.56 -19.23
CA GLU A 98 15.52 -15.15 -17.83
C GLU A 98 14.52 -14.06 -17.44
N ARG A 99 14.27 -13.10 -18.33
CA ARG A 99 13.28 -12.04 -18.09
C ARG A 99 11.86 -12.59 -18.03
N GLU A 100 11.51 -13.53 -18.91
CA GLU A 100 10.20 -14.19 -18.90
C GLU A 100 10.01 -15.02 -17.62
N GLN A 101 11.03 -15.73 -17.17
CA GLN A 101 11.00 -16.46 -15.88
C GLN A 101 10.70 -15.53 -14.70
N GLY A 102 11.25 -14.31 -14.69
CA GLY A 102 10.94 -13.30 -13.66
C GLY A 102 9.45 -12.92 -13.60
N TRP A 103 8.76 -12.86 -14.74
CA TRP A 103 7.32 -12.59 -14.80
C TRP A 103 6.46 -13.81 -14.43
N MET A 104 6.93 -15.01 -14.73
CA MET A 104 6.25 -16.27 -14.39
C MET A 104 6.48 -16.72 -12.94
N LEU A 105 7.32 -16.02 -12.17
CA LEU A 105 7.63 -16.37 -10.79
C LEU A 105 6.38 -16.50 -9.90
N ILE A 106 5.35 -15.69 -10.16
CA ILE A 106 4.10 -15.68 -9.42
C ILE A 106 2.99 -16.22 -10.34
N ASP A 107 2.60 -17.48 -10.13
CA ASP A 107 1.40 -18.06 -10.73
C ASP A 107 0.26 -18.10 -9.70
N LEU A 108 -0.76 -17.26 -9.92
CA LEU A 108 -1.92 -17.20 -9.03
C LEU A 108 -2.76 -18.48 -9.06
N SER A 109 -2.82 -19.19 -10.19
CA SER A 109 -3.52 -20.46 -10.29
C SER A 109 -2.85 -21.51 -9.41
N GLU A 110 -1.52 -21.57 -9.41
CA GLU A 110 -0.77 -22.46 -8.51
C GLU A 110 -0.93 -22.06 -7.03
N GLU A 111 -0.98 -20.75 -6.72
CA GLU A 111 -1.23 -20.30 -5.34
C GLU A 111 -2.63 -20.70 -4.82
N TYR A 112 -3.67 -20.60 -5.65
CA TYR A 112 -5.00 -21.08 -5.28
C TYR A 112 -5.04 -22.61 -5.17
N LYS A 113 -4.38 -23.35 -6.07
CA LYS A 113 -4.23 -24.81 -5.97
C LYS A 113 -3.50 -25.22 -4.69
N ARG A 114 -2.46 -24.49 -4.28
CA ARG A 114 -1.73 -24.71 -3.01
C ARG A 114 -2.65 -24.61 -1.79
N MET A 115 -3.67 -23.74 -1.84
CA MET A 115 -4.71 -23.64 -0.82
C MET A 115 -5.82 -24.70 -0.94
N GLY A 116 -5.81 -25.55 -1.98
CA GLY A 116 -6.82 -26.58 -2.21
C GLY A 116 -8.07 -26.06 -2.92
N LEU A 117 -7.91 -25.10 -3.84
CA LEU A 117 -8.99 -24.46 -4.59
C LEU A 117 -8.85 -24.70 -6.10
N PRO A 118 -9.97 -24.81 -6.85
CA PRO A 118 -11.36 -24.78 -6.39
C PRO A 118 -11.76 -26.03 -5.59
N ASN A 119 -12.85 -25.96 -4.83
CA ASN A 119 -13.37 -27.08 -4.04
C ASN A 119 -14.91 -27.06 -3.95
N ASN A 120 -15.48 -27.79 -2.99
CA ASN A 120 -16.94 -27.88 -2.82
C ASN A 120 -17.59 -26.55 -2.39
N TYR A 121 -16.83 -25.65 -1.78
CA TYR A 121 -17.31 -24.39 -1.22
C TYR A 121 -16.94 -23.16 -2.05
N TRP A 122 -15.82 -23.20 -2.76
CA TRP A 122 -15.24 -22.06 -3.48
C TRP A 122 -14.92 -22.41 -4.92
N GLN A 123 -15.20 -21.48 -5.83
CA GLN A 123 -14.98 -21.63 -7.27
C GLN A 123 -14.29 -20.41 -7.87
N LEU A 124 -13.59 -20.62 -8.98
CA LEU A 124 -13.11 -19.55 -9.83
C LEU A 124 -14.31 -18.88 -10.54
N SER A 125 -14.32 -17.55 -10.58
CA SER A 125 -15.30 -16.76 -11.31
C SER A 125 -14.61 -15.91 -12.37
N ASP A 126 -15.15 -15.96 -13.59
CA ASP A 126 -14.72 -15.14 -14.72
C ASP A 126 -15.54 -13.84 -14.86
N VAL A 127 -16.33 -13.51 -13.83
CA VAL A 127 -17.19 -12.31 -13.82
C VAL A 127 -16.39 -11.03 -14.04
N ASN A 128 -15.12 -11.01 -13.62
CA ASN A 128 -14.21 -9.88 -13.80
C ASN A 128 -13.22 -10.06 -14.96
N ARG A 129 -13.45 -11.01 -15.87
CA ARG A 129 -12.70 -11.09 -17.14
C ARG A 129 -12.79 -9.75 -17.87
N ASP A 130 -11.67 -9.31 -18.41
CA ASP A 130 -11.49 -8.00 -19.05
C ASP A 130 -11.84 -6.81 -18.14
N TYR A 131 -11.71 -6.98 -16.82
CA TYR A 131 -11.95 -5.94 -15.81
C TYR A 131 -13.37 -5.35 -15.83
N ARG A 132 -14.36 -6.11 -16.34
CA ARG A 132 -15.72 -5.63 -16.60
C ARG A 132 -16.50 -5.20 -15.35
N VAL A 133 -16.25 -5.84 -14.21
CA VAL A 133 -16.96 -5.54 -12.94
C VAL A 133 -16.17 -4.56 -12.09
N CYS A 134 -14.87 -4.80 -11.90
CA CYS A 134 -13.98 -3.99 -11.10
C CYS A 134 -12.60 -3.87 -11.76
N ASP A 135 -12.25 -2.65 -12.17
CA ASP A 135 -10.99 -2.27 -12.82
C ASP A 135 -9.74 -2.48 -11.98
N SER A 136 -9.89 -2.52 -10.66
CA SER A 136 -8.81 -2.57 -9.69
C SER A 136 -8.70 -3.91 -8.96
N TYR A 137 -9.44 -4.91 -9.43
CA TYR A 137 -9.34 -6.32 -9.04
C TYR A 137 -8.67 -7.13 -10.16
N PRO A 138 -8.07 -8.30 -9.83
CA PRO A 138 -7.58 -9.22 -10.86
C PRO A 138 -8.73 -9.74 -11.74
N THR A 139 -8.38 -10.24 -12.93
CA THR A 139 -9.31 -10.85 -13.89
C THR A 139 -9.90 -12.15 -13.37
N GLU A 140 -9.13 -12.90 -12.58
CA GLU A 140 -9.49 -14.15 -11.94
C GLU A 140 -9.73 -13.94 -10.45
N LEU A 141 -10.93 -14.31 -9.98
CA LEU A 141 -11.35 -14.14 -8.59
C LEU A 141 -12.03 -15.41 -8.08
N TYR A 142 -11.72 -15.81 -6.85
CA TYR A 142 -12.40 -16.90 -6.18
C TYR A 142 -13.54 -16.38 -5.30
N VAL A 143 -14.72 -17.00 -5.45
CA VAL A 143 -15.97 -16.64 -4.78
C VAL A 143 -16.67 -17.92 -4.28
N PRO A 144 -17.60 -17.82 -3.32
CA PRO A 144 -18.37 -18.98 -2.88
C PRO A 144 -19.12 -19.63 -4.06
N LYS A 145 -19.19 -20.96 -4.08
CA LYS A 145 -19.87 -21.73 -5.14
C LYS A 145 -21.36 -21.40 -5.26
N SER A 146 -21.98 -21.00 -4.15
CA SER A 146 -23.37 -20.55 -4.07
C SER A 146 -23.61 -19.11 -4.55
N ALA A 147 -22.55 -18.31 -4.75
CA ALA A 147 -22.65 -16.95 -5.25
C ALA A 147 -22.77 -16.94 -6.78
N THR A 148 -23.96 -16.64 -7.29
CA THR A 148 -24.22 -16.52 -8.73
C THR A 148 -23.66 -15.21 -9.29
N ALA A 149 -23.49 -15.13 -10.62
CA ALA A 149 -23.04 -13.89 -11.27
C ALA A 149 -23.93 -12.69 -10.94
N HIS A 150 -25.25 -12.90 -10.81
CA HIS A 150 -26.19 -11.85 -10.40
C HIS A 150 -25.85 -11.29 -9.00
N ILE A 151 -25.60 -12.17 -8.03
CA ILE A 151 -25.22 -11.80 -6.66
C ILE A 151 -23.93 -10.98 -6.68
N ILE A 152 -22.92 -11.44 -7.42
CA ILE A 152 -21.62 -10.76 -7.48
C ILE A 152 -21.73 -9.38 -8.10
N VAL A 153 -22.43 -9.26 -9.24
CA VAL A 153 -22.64 -7.98 -9.93
C VAL A 153 -23.47 -7.02 -9.07
N GLY A 154 -24.53 -7.50 -8.40
CA GLY A 154 -25.32 -6.70 -7.46
C GLY A 154 -24.48 -6.17 -6.30
N SER A 155 -23.77 -7.06 -5.58
CA SER A 155 -22.86 -6.68 -4.50
C SER A 155 -21.81 -5.67 -4.95
N SER A 156 -21.23 -5.85 -6.15
CA SER A 156 -20.25 -4.90 -6.70
C SER A 156 -20.80 -3.49 -6.84
N LYS A 157 -22.04 -3.31 -7.29
CA LYS A 157 -22.64 -1.97 -7.44
C LYS A 157 -22.82 -1.26 -6.10
N PHE A 158 -23.00 -2.03 -5.02
CA PHE A 158 -23.13 -1.52 -3.67
C PHE A 158 -21.80 -1.29 -2.95
N ARG A 159 -20.68 -1.74 -3.52
CA ARG A 159 -19.35 -1.64 -2.92
C ARG A 159 -18.55 -0.52 -3.58
N SER A 160 -17.83 0.26 -2.77
CA SER A 160 -17.07 1.41 -3.28
C SER A 160 -16.04 0.98 -4.35
N ARG A 161 -16.06 1.64 -5.52
CA ARG A 161 -15.25 1.26 -6.69
C ARG A 161 -15.46 -0.19 -7.15
N ARG A 162 -16.63 -0.76 -6.84
CA ARG A 162 -17.03 -2.12 -7.21
C ARG A 162 -16.14 -3.24 -6.67
N ARG A 163 -15.36 -2.96 -5.63
CA ARG A 163 -14.50 -3.96 -4.96
C ARG A 163 -15.35 -4.80 -4.01
N PHE A 164 -16.05 -5.77 -4.57
CA PHE A 164 -16.92 -6.70 -3.87
C PHE A 164 -16.14 -7.71 -3.00
N PRO A 165 -16.78 -8.41 -2.04
CA PRO A 165 -16.14 -9.45 -1.25
C PRO A 165 -15.55 -10.58 -2.11
N ALA A 166 -14.23 -10.72 -2.08
CA ALA A 166 -13.52 -11.77 -2.82
C ALA A 166 -12.47 -12.46 -1.93
N LEU A 167 -12.21 -13.74 -2.22
CA LEU A 167 -11.29 -14.56 -1.44
C LEU A 167 -9.85 -14.06 -1.56
N SER A 168 -9.20 -13.84 -0.41
CA SER A 168 -7.76 -13.54 -0.32
C SER A 168 -6.95 -14.74 0.17
N TYR A 169 -7.52 -15.53 1.09
CA TYR A 169 -6.85 -16.69 1.66
C TYR A 169 -7.86 -17.72 2.14
N TYR A 170 -7.55 -19.01 1.97
CA TYR A 170 -8.36 -20.12 2.44
C TYR A 170 -7.52 -21.08 3.28
N TYR A 171 -8.01 -21.43 4.47
CA TYR A 171 -7.39 -22.39 5.36
C TYR A 171 -8.10 -23.74 5.24
N LYS A 172 -7.42 -24.69 4.60
CA LYS A 172 -8.02 -25.98 4.20
C LYS A 172 -8.45 -26.87 5.38
N ASP A 173 -7.81 -26.73 6.55
CA ASP A 173 -8.01 -27.67 7.68
C ASP A 173 -9.33 -27.42 8.43
N ASN A 174 -9.80 -26.16 8.51
CA ASN A 174 -11.08 -25.80 9.16
C ASN A 174 -12.05 -25.05 8.23
N HIS A 175 -11.72 -24.90 6.95
CA HIS A 175 -12.49 -24.17 5.94
C HIS A 175 -12.66 -22.65 6.20
N ALA A 176 -11.91 -22.06 7.14
CA ALA A 176 -11.94 -20.62 7.37
C ALA A 176 -11.35 -19.86 6.17
N SER A 177 -11.98 -18.75 5.82
CA SER A 177 -11.58 -17.89 4.70
C SER A 177 -11.34 -16.46 5.15
N ILE A 178 -10.32 -15.82 4.58
CA ILE A 178 -10.13 -14.37 4.65
C ILE A 178 -10.59 -13.79 3.32
N CYS A 179 -11.66 -13.00 3.36
CA CYS A 179 -12.15 -12.24 2.22
C CYS A 179 -11.78 -10.77 2.37
N ARG A 180 -11.64 -10.07 1.24
CA ARG A 180 -11.41 -8.63 1.20
C ARG A 180 -12.45 -7.93 0.33
N SER A 181 -12.78 -6.71 0.70
CA SER A 181 -13.70 -5.85 -0.05
C SER A 181 -13.40 -4.38 0.22
N SER A 182 -14.13 -3.50 -0.46
CA SER A 182 -14.28 -2.11 -0.04
C SER A 182 -15.48 -1.93 0.87
N GLN A 183 -15.54 -0.78 1.52
CA GLN A 183 -16.72 -0.37 2.31
C GLN A 183 -18.00 -0.36 1.46
N PRO A 184 -19.16 -0.71 2.05
CA PRO A 184 -20.45 -0.60 1.39
C PRO A 184 -20.87 0.86 1.20
N LEU A 185 -21.75 1.10 0.24
CA LEU A 185 -22.40 2.38 -0.05
C LEU A 185 -23.75 2.49 0.68
N SER A 186 -23.75 2.12 1.97
CA SER A 186 -24.97 2.05 2.78
C SER A 186 -25.54 3.42 3.17
N GLY A 187 -24.72 4.47 3.18
CA GLY A 187 -25.12 5.79 3.66
C GLY A 187 -25.80 5.67 5.03
N PHE A 188 -26.96 6.32 5.18
CA PHE A 188 -27.73 6.23 6.42
C PHE A 188 -28.54 4.93 6.54
N SER A 189 -29.17 4.47 5.46
CA SER A 189 -30.15 3.36 5.51
C SER A 189 -30.21 2.47 4.27
N ALA A 190 -29.37 2.71 3.26
CA ALA A 190 -29.39 1.92 2.03
C ALA A 190 -28.94 0.48 2.31
N ARG A 191 -29.65 -0.46 1.69
CA ARG A 191 -29.41 -1.90 1.78
C ARG A 191 -29.26 -2.48 0.38
N CYS A 192 -28.58 -3.61 0.29
CA CYS A 192 -28.42 -4.36 -0.95
C CYS A 192 -28.59 -5.84 -0.64
N LEU A 193 -29.67 -6.41 -1.16
CA LEU A 193 -29.99 -7.82 -0.93
C LEU A 193 -28.89 -8.73 -1.49
N GLU A 194 -28.32 -8.39 -2.64
CA GLU A 194 -27.24 -9.16 -3.26
C GLU A 194 -25.96 -9.10 -2.43
N ASP A 195 -25.65 -7.98 -1.76
CA ASP A 195 -24.49 -7.89 -0.86
C ASP A 195 -24.72 -8.68 0.44
N GLU A 196 -25.92 -8.61 1.01
CA GLU A 196 -26.34 -9.44 2.15
C GLU A 196 -26.24 -10.95 1.80
N GLN A 197 -26.72 -11.34 0.62
CA GLN A 197 -26.59 -12.71 0.09
C GLN A 197 -25.14 -13.12 -0.16
N MET A 198 -24.29 -12.20 -0.63
CA MET A 198 -22.87 -12.46 -0.84
C MET A 198 -22.16 -12.77 0.48
N LEU A 199 -22.41 -12.01 1.54
CA LEU A 199 -21.84 -12.27 2.88
C LEU A 199 -22.37 -13.58 3.46
N GLN A 200 -23.66 -13.88 3.25
CA GLN A 200 -24.24 -15.17 3.64
C GLN A 200 -23.63 -16.35 2.87
N ALA A 201 -23.31 -16.19 1.60
CA ALA A 201 -22.62 -17.21 0.81
C ALA A 201 -21.22 -17.48 1.37
N ILE A 202 -20.49 -16.44 1.78
CA ILE A 202 -19.18 -16.57 2.45
C ILE A 202 -19.32 -17.30 3.78
N ARG A 203 -20.30 -16.92 4.62
CA ARG A 203 -20.59 -17.64 5.87
C ARG A 203 -20.84 -19.12 5.59
N LYS A 204 -21.70 -19.44 4.62
CA LYS A 204 -22.07 -20.83 4.27
C LYS A 204 -20.92 -21.65 3.70
N ALA A 205 -19.89 -20.99 3.16
CA ALA A 205 -18.67 -21.65 2.68
C ALA A 205 -17.75 -22.15 3.81
N ASN A 206 -18.03 -21.82 5.07
CA ASN A 206 -17.46 -22.47 6.24
C ASN A 206 -18.57 -23.16 7.07
N PRO A 207 -18.75 -24.49 6.93
CA PRO A 207 -19.74 -25.22 7.72
C PRO A 207 -19.46 -25.28 9.23
N GLY A 208 -18.21 -25.07 9.65
CA GLY A 208 -17.79 -25.16 11.05
C GLY A 208 -18.16 -23.95 11.92
N SER A 209 -18.64 -22.86 11.30
CA SER A 209 -19.02 -21.64 12.03
C SER A 209 -20.36 -21.07 11.56
N ASP A 210 -21.12 -20.54 12.53
CA ASP A 210 -22.43 -19.92 12.32
C ASP A 210 -22.37 -18.42 12.09
N PHE A 211 -21.18 -17.81 12.14
CA PHE A 211 -21.02 -16.37 11.94
C PHE A 211 -19.71 -16.04 11.23
N ILE A 212 -19.64 -14.85 10.64
CA ILE A 212 -18.42 -14.27 10.09
C ILE A 212 -18.03 -13.00 10.85
N TYR A 213 -16.75 -12.67 10.86
CA TYR A 213 -16.30 -11.35 11.32
C TYR A 213 -16.22 -10.39 10.14
N VAL A 214 -16.77 -9.19 10.32
CA VAL A 214 -16.54 -8.06 9.42
C VAL A 214 -15.61 -7.10 10.14
N VAL A 215 -14.38 -6.99 9.64
CA VAL A 215 -13.32 -6.20 10.26
C VAL A 215 -13.10 -4.93 9.44
N ASP A 216 -13.54 -3.80 9.99
CA ASP A 216 -13.27 -2.50 9.43
C ASP A 216 -12.00 -1.94 10.07
N THR A 217 -10.98 -1.73 9.24
CA THR A 217 -9.69 -1.28 9.73
C THR A 217 -9.73 0.15 10.25
N ARG A 218 -10.73 0.95 9.90
CA ARG A 218 -10.79 2.37 10.26
C ARG A 218 -11.10 2.58 11.74
N PRO A 219 -10.74 3.75 12.31
CA PRO A 219 -11.36 4.25 13.53
C PRO A 219 -12.85 4.47 13.32
N LYS A 220 -13.65 4.18 14.36
CA LYS A 220 -15.11 4.32 14.34
C LYS A 220 -15.56 5.72 13.88
N LEU A 221 -14.91 6.78 14.36
CA LEU A 221 -15.21 8.16 13.95
C LEU A 221 -15.02 8.39 12.45
N ASN A 222 -13.92 7.88 11.88
CA ASN A 222 -13.64 7.97 10.45
C ASN A 222 -14.64 7.16 9.63
N ALA A 223 -15.11 6.02 10.14
CA ALA A 223 -16.16 5.23 9.51
C ALA A 223 -17.51 5.97 9.54
N MET A 224 -17.86 6.63 10.65
CA MET A 224 -19.06 7.46 10.76
C MET A 224 -19.02 8.68 9.83
N ALA A 225 -17.87 9.35 9.70
CA ALA A 225 -17.71 10.45 8.75
C ALA A 225 -17.91 9.99 7.30
N ASN A 226 -17.37 8.82 6.93
CA ASN A 226 -17.61 8.23 5.61
C ASN A 226 -19.09 7.86 5.40
N ARG A 227 -19.77 7.41 6.46
CA ARG A 227 -21.20 7.11 6.42
C ARG A 227 -22.03 8.34 6.07
N ALA A 228 -21.73 9.48 6.67
CA ALA A 228 -22.37 10.76 6.34
C ALA A 228 -22.14 11.19 4.88
N ALA A 229 -21.02 10.77 4.26
CA ALA A 229 -20.71 11.01 2.85
C ALA A 229 -21.29 9.95 1.88
N GLY A 230 -22.27 9.16 2.31
CA GLY A 230 -22.95 8.17 1.46
C GLY A 230 -22.23 6.82 1.33
N LYS A 231 -21.14 6.59 2.07
CA LYS A 231 -20.51 5.27 2.22
C LYS A 231 -21.01 4.62 3.51
N GLY A 232 -20.27 3.72 4.12
CA GLY A 232 -20.61 3.24 5.46
C GLY A 232 -19.88 1.99 5.85
N TYR A 233 -20.57 1.19 6.63
CA TYR A 233 -20.17 -0.11 7.13
C TYR A 233 -21.43 -0.97 7.30
N GLU A 234 -21.25 -2.27 7.41
CA GLU A 234 -22.29 -3.28 7.57
C GLU A 234 -23.03 -3.08 8.91
N ASN A 235 -24.37 -3.04 8.88
CA ASN A 235 -25.20 -2.98 10.09
C ASN A 235 -25.62 -4.39 10.52
N GLU A 236 -25.35 -4.77 11.77
CA GLU A 236 -25.68 -6.11 12.30
C GLU A 236 -27.19 -6.42 12.24
N ASP A 237 -28.06 -5.40 12.23
CA ASP A 237 -29.51 -5.59 12.03
C ASP A 237 -29.88 -6.08 10.62
N ASN A 238 -29.08 -5.71 9.62
CA ASN A 238 -29.35 -6.01 8.21
C ASN A 238 -28.56 -7.25 7.75
N TYR A 239 -27.33 -7.40 8.25
CA TYR A 239 -26.45 -8.51 7.91
C TYR A 239 -26.53 -9.54 9.04
N SER A 240 -27.40 -10.54 8.88
CA SER A 240 -27.48 -11.64 9.84
C SER A 240 -26.15 -12.39 9.95
N ASN A 241 -25.86 -12.97 11.11
CA ASN A 241 -24.69 -13.83 11.33
C ASN A 241 -23.33 -13.14 11.10
N ILE A 242 -23.25 -11.83 11.31
CA ILE A 242 -21.97 -11.13 11.36
C ILE A 242 -21.62 -10.70 12.78
N LYS A 243 -20.32 -10.57 13.06
CA LYS A 243 -19.77 -9.84 14.20
C LYS A 243 -18.92 -8.70 13.66
N PHE A 244 -19.35 -7.47 13.92
CA PHE A 244 -18.65 -6.30 13.38
C PHE A 244 -17.57 -5.78 14.34
N GLN A 245 -16.37 -5.50 13.83
CA GLN A 245 -15.25 -4.99 14.64
C GLN A 245 -14.51 -3.83 13.95
N PHE A 246 -14.34 -2.73 14.67
CA PHE A 246 -13.41 -1.66 14.27
C PHE A 246 -12.02 -1.91 14.87
N ILE A 247 -10.95 -1.68 14.10
CA ILE A 247 -9.57 -1.84 14.58
C ILE A 247 -8.91 -0.50 14.95
N GLY A 248 -9.14 0.58 14.20
CA GLY A 248 -8.56 1.89 14.51
C GLY A 248 -7.25 2.25 13.81
N ILE A 249 -6.99 1.70 12.62
CA ILE A 249 -5.86 2.08 11.76
C ILE A 249 -6.19 3.38 11.02
N GLU A 250 -5.42 4.42 11.33
CA GLU A 250 -5.57 5.74 10.73
C GLU A 250 -5.37 5.77 9.21
N ASN A 251 -5.87 6.81 8.56
CA ASN A 251 -5.80 6.94 7.11
C ASN A 251 -4.39 7.31 6.60
N ILE A 252 -4.20 7.24 5.28
CA ILE A 252 -2.92 7.51 4.61
C ILE A 252 -2.34 8.91 4.88
N HIS A 253 -3.18 9.91 5.19
CA HIS A 253 -2.71 11.27 5.47
C HIS A 253 -2.07 11.34 6.86
N VAL A 254 -2.67 10.65 7.84
CA VAL A 254 -2.09 10.51 9.18
C VAL A 254 -0.79 9.72 9.12
N MET A 255 -0.75 8.60 8.37
CA MET A 255 0.49 7.82 8.20
C MET A 255 1.61 8.64 7.54
N ARG A 256 1.28 9.45 6.52
CA ARG A 256 2.24 10.35 5.87
C ARG A 256 2.78 11.40 6.85
N SER A 257 1.90 12.03 7.62
CA SER A 257 2.29 13.03 8.63
C SER A 257 3.14 12.40 9.74
N SER A 258 2.78 11.20 10.19
CA SER A 258 3.54 10.43 11.19
C SER A 258 4.96 10.15 10.71
N LEU A 259 5.13 9.69 9.47
CA LEU A 259 6.44 9.46 8.88
C LEU A 259 7.24 10.77 8.77
N GLN A 260 6.61 11.87 8.33
CA GLN A 260 7.28 13.18 8.25
C GLN A 260 7.79 13.64 9.62
N LYS A 261 6.96 13.56 10.66
CA LYS A 261 7.36 13.90 12.03
C LYS A 261 8.50 13.02 12.55
N MET A 262 8.46 11.73 12.26
CA MET A 262 9.54 10.79 12.64
C MET A 262 10.86 11.19 11.96
N LEU A 263 10.81 11.57 10.68
CA LEU A 263 12.00 12.01 9.95
C LEU A 263 12.49 13.37 10.44
N GLU A 264 11.59 14.30 10.78
CA GLU A 264 11.87 15.62 11.36
C GLU A 264 12.53 15.56 12.74
N GLY A 265 12.01 14.72 13.64
CA GLY A 265 12.60 14.51 14.96
C GLY A 265 14.01 13.91 14.93
N ASN A 266 14.42 13.33 13.78
CA ASN A 266 15.71 12.67 13.59
C ASN A 266 16.67 13.45 12.67
N GLN A 267 16.40 14.72 12.36
CA GLN A 267 17.21 15.49 11.39
C GLN A 267 18.51 16.07 11.94
N GLY A 268 18.71 16.08 13.27
CA GLY A 268 20.00 16.47 13.82
C GLY A 268 21.10 15.57 13.26
N LEU A 269 22.24 16.13 12.84
CA LEU A 269 23.41 15.33 12.42
C LEU A 269 23.90 14.39 13.55
N SER A 270 23.57 14.72 14.80
CA SER A 270 23.73 13.90 16.01
C SER A 270 22.67 14.30 17.06
N PRO A 271 21.43 13.78 17.02
CA PRO A 271 20.44 14.10 18.05
C PRO A 271 20.86 13.47 19.38
N SER A 272 20.50 14.10 20.51
CA SER A 272 20.63 13.43 21.80
C SER A 272 19.66 12.25 21.87
N MET A 273 19.96 11.24 22.70
CA MET A 273 19.05 10.10 22.89
C MET A 273 17.66 10.55 23.35
N SER A 274 17.59 11.56 24.22
CA SER A 274 16.34 12.11 24.72
C SER A 274 15.50 12.74 23.61
N ASP A 275 16.13 13.56 22.75
CA ASP A 275 15.45 14.21 21.63
C ASP A 275 14.96 13.19 20.61
N PHE A 276 15.78 12.17 20.33
CA PHE A 276 15.42 11.06 19.46
C PHE A 276 14.18 10.30 19.96
N LEU A 277 14.20 9.88 21.23
CA LEU A 277 13.08 9.12 21.82
C LEU A 277 11.79 9.97 21.86
N TRP A 278 11.91 11.24 22.24
CA TRP A 278 10.78 12.16 22.27
C TRP A 278 10.20 12.41 20.87
N GLY A 279 11.06 12.62 19.86
CA GLY A 279 10.65 12.77 18.46
C GLY A 279 9.96 11.51 17.92
N LEU A 280 10.51 10.34 18.24
CA LEU A 280 9.95 9.05 17.84
C LEU A 280 8.56 8.81 18.48
N GLU A 281 8.40 9.07 19.77
CA GLU A 281 7.12 8.93 20.46
C GLU A 281 6.06 9.88 19.88
N ASN A 282 6.40 11.17 19.72
CA ASN A 282 5.47 12.18 19.20
C ASN A 282 5.14 12.04 17.72
N SER A 283 5.97 11.33 16.96
CA SER A 283 5.63 10.95 15.58
C SER A 283 4.42 10.01 15.53
N GLY A 284 4.20 9.21 16.58
CA GLY A 284 3.18 8.17 16.62
C GLY A 284 3.47 6.97 15.71
N TRP A 285 4.64 6.91 15.05
CA TRP A 285 4.96 5.91 14.03
C TRP A 285 4.87 4.47 14.59
N LEU A 286 5.51 4.22 15.74
CA LEU A 286 5.45 2.91 16.40
C LEU A 286 4.04 2.54 16.86
N ARG A 287 3.22 3.52 17.26
CA ARG A 287 1.82 3.30 17.62
C ARG A 287 1.00 2.85 16.41
N HIS A 288 1.25 3.41 15.23
CA HIS A 288 0.61 2.97 13.99
C HIS A 288 1.05 1.57 13.56
N ILE A 289 2.35 1.25 13.67
CA ILE A 289 2.86 -0.10 13.44
C ILE A 289 2.18 -1.09 14.38
N LYS A 290 2.13 -0.77 15.68
CA LYS A 290 1.45 -1.60 16.69
C LYS A 290 0.00 -1.87 16.29
N ALA A 291 -0.76 -0.83 15.91
CA ALA A 291 -2.17 -0.99 15.51
C ALA A 291 -2.35 -1.91 14.29
N ILE A 292 -1.45 -1.82 13.29
CA ILE A 292 -1.45 -2.71 12.12
C ILE A 292 -1.15 -4.16 12.53
N MET A 293 -0.17 -4.37 13.41
CA MET A 293 0.19 -5.69 13.93
C MET A 293 -0.94 -6.29 14.78
N ASP A 294 -1.57 -5.51 15.66
CA ASP A 294 -2.72 -5.94 16.45
C ASP A 294 -3.88 -6.39 15.54
N ALA A 295 -4.10 -5.71 14.40
CA ALA A 295 -5.08 -6.11 13.39
C ALA A 295 -4.76 -7.49 12.80
N GLY A 296 -3.50 -7.70 12.41
CA GLY A 296 -3.03 -8.97 11.88
C GLY A 296 -3.19 -10.11 12.90
N ILE A 297 -2.84 -9.86 14.16
CA ILE A 297 -3.01 -10.80 15.27
C ILE A 297 -4.48 -11.13 15.48
N PHE A 298 -5.36 -10.13 15.47
CA PHE A 298 -6.80 -10.34 15.61
C PHE A 298 -7.36 -11.22 14.49
N ILE A 299 -7.08 -10.90 13.23
CA ILE A 299 -7.54 -11.68 12.07
C ILE A 299 -7.01 -13.11 12.13
N ALA A 300 -5.74 -13.30 12.50
CA ALA A 300 -5.14 -14.62 12.63
C ALA A 300 -5.77 -15.45 13.75
N LYS A 301 -6.02 -14.84 14.93
CA LYS A 301 -6.69 -15.52 16.06
C LYS A 301 -8.10 -15.94 15.72
N VAL A 302 -8.89 -15.03 15.14
CA VAL A 302 -10.25 -15.32 14.69
C VAL A 302 -10.29 -16.50 13.72
N ARG A 303 -9.35 -16.57 12.76
CA ARG A 303 -9.27 -17.69 11.82
C ARG A 303 -9.01 -19.04 12.50
N ILE A 304 -8.19 -19.07 13.55
CA ILE A 304 -7.84 -20.30 14.30
C ILE A 304 -9.01 -20.74 15.19
N SER A 305 -9.78 -19.79 15.72
CA SER A 305 -10.91 -20.06 16.63
C SER A 305 -12.23 -20.38 15.92
N LEU A 306 -12.29 -20.22 14.60
CA LEU A 306 -13.41 -20.62 13.73
C LEU A 306 -13.20 -22.02 13.16
#